data_AF-A0A4Z0F669-F1
#
_entry.id   AF-A0A4Z0F669-F1
#
_cell.length_a   1.000
_cell.length_b   1.000
_cell.length_c   1.000
_cell.angle_alpha   90.00
_cell.angle_beta   90.00
_cell.angle_gamma   90.00
#
_symmetry.space_group_name_H-M   'P 1'
#
loop_
_entity.id
_entity.type
_entity.pdbx_description
1 polymer ?
#
loop_
_entity_poly.entity_id
_entity_poly.type
_entity_poly.pdbx_seq_one_letter_code
_entity_poly.pdbx_strand_id
1 'polypeptide(L)' 'MTPEQLYKDACEAKEKGAHVGMSLVFQRGQKRPPGFPRGELLCETELGNVYSFDPDKVISWLKKHNLIAT' A
#
# COMPACT_ATOMS: atom_id res chain seq x y z
N MET A 1 5.94 4.05 -8.58
CA MET A 1 5.21 2.77 -8.53
C MET A 1 3.93 2.95 -9.33
N THR A 2 3.62 2.02 -10.25
CA THR A 2 2.36 2.04 -11.01
C THR A 2 1.26 1.31 -10.24
N PRO A 3 -0.04 1.53 -10.56
CA PRO A 3 -1.12 0.78 -9.93
C PRO A 3 -1.02 -0.74 -10.09
N GLU A 4 -0.54 -1.23 -11.23
CA GLU A 4 -0.37 -2.67 -11.51
C GLU A 4 0.72 -3.26 -10.64
N GLN A 5 1.83 -2.54 -10.45
CA GLN A 5 2.90 -2.97 -9.54
C GLN A 5 2.38 -2.97 -8.10
N LEU A 6 1.65 -1.94 -7.69
CA LEU A 6 1.05 -1.88 -6.34
C LEU A 6 0.09 -3.05 -6.11
N TYR A 7 -0.71 -3.42 -7.10
CA TYR A 7 -1.60 -4.58 -7.04
C TYR A 7 -0.82 -5.89 -6.90
N LYS A 8 0.21 -6.09 -7.72
CA LYS A 8 1.09 -7.26 -7.65
C LYS A 8 1.72 -7.40 -6.26
N ASP A 9 2.29 -6.32 -5.73
CA ASP A 9 2.92 -6.29 -4.42
C ASP A 9 1.92 -6.60 -3.29
N ALA A 10 0.68 -6.10 -3.41
CA ALA A 10 -0.40 -6.39 -2.45
C ALA A 10 -0.83 -7.87 -2.50
N CYS A 11 -0.93 -8.46 -3.70
CA CYS A 11 -1.21 -9.89 -3.86
C CYS A 11 -0.09 -10.75 -3.27
N GLU A 12 1.18 -10.43 -3.54
CA GLU A 12 2.32 -11.15 -2.98
C GLU A 12 2.37 -11.03 -1.45
N ALA A 13 2.06 -9.86 -0.89
CA ALA A 13 1.97 -9.68 0.57
C ALA A 13 0.86 -10.55 1.17
N LYS A 14 -0.29 -10.63 0.50
CA LYS A 14 -1.40 -11.48 0.92
C LYS A 14 -1.04 -12.97 0.90
N GLU A 15 -0.31 -13.44 -0.11
CA GLU A 15 0.14 -14.82 -0.23
C GLU A 15 1.17 -15.22 0.84
N LYS A 16 2.00 -14.26 1.29
CA LYS A 16 2.99 -14.48 2.36
C LYS A 16 2.36 -14.64 3.76
N GLY A 17 1.05 -14.41 3.90
CA GLY A 17 0.28 -14.64 5.12
C GLY A 17 0.05 -13.39 5.97
N ALA A 18 -0.91 -13.49 6.90
CA ALA A 18 -1.49 -12.37 7.65
C ALA A 18 -0.54 -11.54 8.53
N HIS A 19 0.69 -12.03 8.76
CA HIS A 19 1.67 -11.34 9.61
C HIS A 19 2.54 -10.33 8.85
N VAL A 20 2.53 -10.37 7.51
CA VAL A 20 3.34 -9.48 6.67
C VAL A 20 2.42 -8.52 5.94
N GLY A 21 2.15 -7.37 6.57
CA GLY A 21 1.49 -6.27 5.89
C GLY A 21 2.33 -5.76 4.70
N MET A 22 1.68 -5.06 3.79
CA MET A 22 2.34 -4.44 2.64
C MET A 22 3.08 -3.17 3.07
N SER A 23 4.41 -3.15 2.90
CA SER A 23 5.23 -1.99 3.25
C SER A 23 5.33 -0.98 2.10
N LEU A 24 4.99 0.28 2.38
CA LEU A 24 5.19 1.40 1.45
C LEU A 24 5.91 2.56 2.13
N VAL A 25 6.77 3.23 1.38
CA VAL A 25 7.46 4.44 1.83
C VAL A 25 6.74 5.66 1.29
N PHE A 26 6.42 6.60 2.18
CA PHE A 26 5.90 7.93 1.83
C PHE A 26 6.93 8.99 2.16
N GLN A 27 7.26 9.83 1.19
CA GLN A 27 8.13 10.98 1.41
C GLN A 27 7.51 11.93 2.44
N ARG A 28 8.33 12.63 3.21
CA ARG A 28 7.83 13.58 4.23
C ARG A 28 7.01 14.67 3.55
N GLY A 29 5.79 14.89 4.03
CA GLY A 29 4.84 15.84 3.44
C GLY A 29 4.07 15.33 2.21
N GLN A 30 4.37 14.11 1.72
CA GLN A 30 3.61 13.50 0.64
C GLN A 30 2.20 13.16 1.12
N LYS A 31 1.20 13.76 0.47
CA LYS A 31 -0.21 13.42 0.71
C LYS A 31 -0.54 12.10 0.04
N ARG A 32 -1.33 11.28 0.75
CA ARG A 32 -1.88 10.06 0.18
C ARG A 32 -3.03 10.39 -0.78
N PRO A 33 -3.29 9.54 -1.79
CA PRO A 33 -4.47 9.67 -2.62
C PRO A 33 -5.76 9.69 -1.78
N PRO A 34 -6.83 10.37 -2.23
CA PRO A 34 -8.10 10.40 -1.52
C PRO A 34 -8.63 8.99 -1.23
N GLY A 35 -9.04 8.75 0.02
CA GLY A 35 -9.59 7.47 0.46
C GLY A 35 -8.61 6.30 0.48
N PHE A 36 -7.31 6.54 0.23
CA PHE A 36 -6.28 5.50 0.34
C PHE A 36 -6.28 4.90 1.76
N PRO A 37 -6.03 3.58 1.92
CA PRO A 37 -6.07 2.94 3.22
C PRO A 37 -5.18 3.62 4.27
N ARG A 38 -5.62 3.56 5.53
CA ARG A 38 -4.74 3.88 6.66
C ARG A 38 -3.81 2.68 6.91
N GLY A 39 -2.55 2.99 7.18
CA GLY A 39 -1.52 2.04 7.53
C GLY A 39 -0.87 2.43 8.85
N GLU A 40 -0.13 1.49 9.43
CA GLU A 40 0.62 1.68 10.67
C GLU A 40 2.04 2.15 10.36
N LEU A 41 2.52 3.18 11.06
CA LEU A 41 3.90 3.64 10.90
C LEU A 41 4.84 2.58 11.50
N LEU A 42 5.76 2.05 10.70
CA LEU A 42 6.75 1.08 11.14
C LEU A 42 8.02 1.78 11.63
N CYS A 43 8.57 2.65 10.79
CA CYS A 43 9.77 3.40 11.09
C CYS A 43 9.88 4.64 10.19
N GLU A 44 10.79 5.53 10.57
CA GLU A 44 11.22 6.64 9.74
C GLU A 44 12.62 6.35 9.19
N THR A 45 12.82 6.66 7.92
CA THR A 45 14.09 6.49 7.22
C THR A 45 14.50 7.81 6.57
N GLU A 46 15.73 7.88 6.07
CA GLU A 46 16.19 9.03 5.27
C GLU A 46 15.31 9.27 4.03
N LEU A 47 14.73 8.20 3.48
CA LEU A 47 13.83 8.24 2.33
C LEU A 47 12.38 8.58 2.70
N GLY A 48 12.06 8.78 3.98
CA GLY A 48 10.70 9.05 4.46
C GLY A 48 10.15 7.96 5.37
N ASN A 49 8.83 7.97 5.53
CA ASN A 49 8.15 7.19 6.55
C ASN A 49 7.64 5.88 5.95
N VAL A 50 8.02 4.76 6.56
CA VAL A 50 7.62 3.41 6.14
C VAL A 50 6.35 3.04 6.88
N TYR A 51 5.33 2.63 6.13
CA TYR A 51 4.05 2.20 6.69
C TYR A 51 3.70 0.78 6.24
N SER A 52 3.10 0.03 7.15
CA SER A 52 2.46 -1.26 6.87
C SER A 52 0.98 -1.06 6.55
N PHE A 53 0.51 -1.69 5.48
CA PHE A 53 -0.89 -1.66 5.06
C PHE A 53 -1.49 -3.05 4.98
N ASP A 54 -2.79 -3.10 5.21
CA ASP A 54 -3.63 -4.27 4.94
C ASP A 54 -3.74 -4.46 3.41
N PRO A 55 -3.22 -5.55 2.83
CA PRO A 55 -3.21 -5.75 1.38
C PRO A 55 -4.63 -5.84 0.79
N ASP A 56 -5.60 -6.39 1.52
CA ASP A 56 -6.99 -6.50 1.05
C ASP A 56 -7.64 -5.11 0.91
N LYS A 57 -7.30 -4.18 1.82
CA LYS A 57 -7.76 -2.78 1.71
C LYS A 57 -7.12 -2.06 0.54
N VAL A 58 -5.84 -2.29 0.26
CA VAL A 58 -5.14 -1.69 -0.89
C VAL A 58 -5.75 -2.19 -2.20
N ILE A 59 -5.94 -3.51 -2.34
CA ILE A 59 -6.59 -4.11 -3.50
C ILE A 59 -8.00 -3.56 -3.70
N SER A 60 -8.79 -3.49 -2.62
CA SER A 60 -10.16 -2.94 -2.68
C SER A 60 -10.19 -1.48 -3.12
N TRP A 61 -9.22 -0.68 -2.65
CA TRP A 61 -9.10 0.73 -3.05
C TRP A 61 -8.75 0.86 -4.54
N LEU A 62 -7.82 0.05 -5.04
CA LEU A 62 -7.43 0.03 -6.45
C LEU A 62 -8.62 -0.30 -7.37
N LYS A 63 -9.38 -1.35 -7.03
CA LYS A 63 -10.59 -1.75 -7.77
C LYS A 63 -11.65 -0.65 -7.76
N LYS A 64 -11.90 -0.06 -6.59
CA LYS A 64 -12.89 1.03 -6.43
C LYS A 64 -12.58 2.25 -7.31
N HIS A 65 -11.32 2.51 -7.62
CA HIS A 65 -10.88 3.66 -8.42
C HIS A 65 -10.61 3.31 -9.89
N ASN A 66 -10.96 2.10 -10.34
CA ASN A 66 -10.70 1.61 -11.71
C ASN A 66 -9.22 1.72 -12.13
N LEU A 67 -8.30 1.54 -11.19
CA LEU A 67 -6.85 1.65 -11.44
C LEU A 67 -6.22 0.33 -11.90
N ILE A 68 -6.98 -0.77 -11.84
CA ILE A 68 -6.60 -2.08 -12.35
C ILE A 68 -7.79 -2.70 -13.08
N ALA A 69 -7.52 -3.50 -14.12
CA ALA A 69 -8.56 -4.30 -14.76
C ALA A 69 -9.14 -5.28 -13.74
N THR A 70 -10.47 -5.39 -13.69
CA THR A 70 -11.19 -6.25 -12.74
C THR A 70 -11.19 -7.69 -13.20
#